data_AF-A0A1V2UQ75-F1
#
_entry.id   AF-A0A1V2UQ75-F1
#
_cell.length_a   1.000
_cell.length_b   1.000
_cell.length_c   1.000
_cell.angle_alpha   90.00
_cell.angle_beta   90.00
_cell.angle_gamma   90.00
#
_symmetry.space_group_name_H-M   'P 1'
#
loop_
_entity.id
_entity.type
_entity.pdbx_description
1 polymer ?
#
loop_
_entity_poly.entity_id
_entity_poly.type
_entity_poly.pdbx_seq_one_letter_code
_entity_poly.pdbx_strand_id
1 'polypeptide(L)'
;MWIVFAAKYWREIIIVILAFLLAITMAVLNYKIGELKKADQKCLSQIQEIEKKNLKALTEKQNQFNQVSADYEKLRSEQNTKVETVTREVQKIVERPIFLNSCIDDDGVYQINSLIEAKRAS
;
A
#
# COMPACT_ATOMS: atom_id res chain seq x y z
N MET A 1 76.71 -4.72 38.95
CA MET A 1 76.64 -5.25 37.57
C MET A 1 75.28 -5.03 36.89
N TRP A 2 74.14 -5.11 37.60
CA TRP A 2 72.80 -4.77 37.06
C TRP A 2 72.65 -3.32 36.58
N ILE A 3 73.30 -2.37 37.25
CA ILE A 3 73.23 -0.93 36.93
C ILE A 3 73.81 -0.63 35.54
N VAL A 4 74.88 -1.32 35.14
CA VAL A 4 75.52 -1.17 33.83
C VAL A 4 74.64 -1.75 32.71
N PHE A 5 73.96 -2.86 33.01
CA PHE A 5 72.98 -3.47 32.11
C PHE A 5 71.75 -2.58 31.93
N ALA A 6 71.22 -2.03 33.02
CA ALA A 6 70.09 -1.12 33.00
C ALA A 6 70.40 0.16 32.21
N ALA A 7 71.60 0.74 32.36
CA ALA A 7 72.02 1.94 31.61
C ALA A 7 72.19 1.66 30.11
N LYS A 8 72.66 0.46 29.72
CA LYS A 8 72.86 0.06 28.32
C LYS A 8 71.55 -0.27 27.59
N TYR A 9 70.58 -0.85 28.28
CA TYR A 9 69.32 -1.32 27.70
C TYR A 9 68.09 -0.49 28.14
N TRP A 10 68.30 0.70 28.69
CA TRP A 10 67.22 1.55 29.23
C TRP A 10 66.12 1.86 28.21
N ARG A 11 66.50 2.06 26.94
CA ARG A 11 65.57 2.31 25.83
C ARG A 11 64.64 1.13 25.56
N GLU A 12 65.18 -0.10 25.54
CA GLU A 12 64.40 -1.32 25.28
C GLU A 12 63.44 -1.62 26.44
N ILE A 13 63.88 -1.38 27.68
CA ILE A 13 63.02 -1.55 28.87
C ILE A 13 61.82 -0.59 28.79
N ILE A 14 62.02 0.66 28.40
CA ILE A 14 60.95 1.64 28.23
C ILE A 14 59.97 1.21 27.12
N ILE A 15 60.48 0.71 26.00
CA ILE A 15 59.65 0.24 24.89
C ILE A 15 58.80 -0.96 25.32
N VAL A 16 59.37 -1.92 26.05
CA VAL A 16 58.63 -3.09 26.56
C VAL A 16 57.53 -2.67 27.53
N ILE A 17 57.82 -1.73 28.44
CA ILE A 17 56.82 -1.21 29.39
C ILE A 17 55.70 -0.47 28.64
N LEU A 18 56.03 0.35 27.65
CA LEU A 18 55.03 1.04 26.81
C LEU A 18 54.17 0.06 26.02
N ALA A 19 54.77 -0.96 25.40
CA ALA A 19 54.05 -1.98 24.66
C ALA A 19 53.12 -2.78 25.58
N PHE A 20 53.56 -3.09 26.80
CA PHE A 20 52.74 -3.77 27.80
C PHE A 20 51.55 -2.91 28.26
N LEU A 21 51.79 -1.61 28.49
CA LEU A 21 50.72 -0.67 28.84
C LEU A 21 49.67 -0.55 27.72
N LEU A 22 50.11 -0.51 26.46
CA LEU A 22 49.23 -0.50 25.29
C LEU A 22 48.44 -1.82 25.13
N ALA A 23 49.04 -2.96 25.45
CA ALA A 23 48.33 -4.24 25.41
C ALA A 23 47.20 -4.29 26.45
N ILE A 24 47.43 -3.75 27.65
CA ILE A 24 46.42 -3.66 28.70
C ILE A 24 45.26 -2.76 28.27
N THR A 25 45.54 -1.58 27.71
CA THR A 25 44.47 -0.67 27.28
C THR A 25 43.63 -1.30 26.17
N MET A 26 44.26 -1.93 25.18
CA MET A 26 43.57 -2.69 24.12
C MET A 26 42.69 -3.82 24.68
N ALA A 27 43.15 -4.56 25.68
CA ALA A 27 42.37 -5.62 26.31
C ALA A 27 41.12 -5.07 27.01
N VAL A 28 41.25 -3.97 27.76
CA VAL A 28 40.13 -3.31 28.44
C VAL A 28 39.11 -2.76 27.43
N LEU A 29 39.59 -2.11 26.37
CA LEU A 29 38.76 -1.62 25.27
C LEU A 29 37.97 -2.75 24.61
N ASN A 30 38.64 -3.86 24.26
CA ASN A 30 38.00 -5.00 23.61
C ASN A 30 36.95 -5.70 24.51
N TYR A 31 37.21 -5.78 25.81
CA TYR A 31 36.24 -6.31 26.77
C TYR A 31 34.95 -5.49 26.79
N LYS A 32 35.07 -4.16 26.89
CA LYS A 32 33.92 -3.24 26.87
C LYS A 32 33.18 -3.27 25.53
N ILE A 33 33.90 -3.28 24.41
CA ILE A 33 33.32 -3.40 23.07
C ILE A 33 32.56 -4.72 22.92
N GLY A 34 33.04 -5.81 23.51
CA GLY A 34 32.36 -7.10 23.51
C GLY A 34 31.01 -7.07 24.23
N GLU A 35 30.91 -6.37 25.36
CA GLU A 35 29.64 -6.17 26.06
C GLU A 35 28.66 -5.31 25.24
N LEU A 36 29.14 -4.19 24.67
CA LEU A 36 28.31 -3.33 23.82
C LEU A 36 27.80 -4.08 22.58
N LYS A 37 28.66 -4.82 21.87
CA LYS A 37 28.24 -5.59 20.70
C LYS A 37 27.17 -6.63 21.02
N LYS A 38 27.24 -7.28 22.19
CA LYS A 38 26.20 -8.23 22.62
C LYS A 38 24.86 -7.51 22.89
N ALA A 39 24.91 -6.34 23.52
CA ALA A 39 23.73 -5.53 23.77
C ALA A 39 23.10 -5.02 22.45
N ASP A 40 23.92 -4.49 21.55
CA ASP A 40 23.48 -4.01 20.23
C ASP A 40 22.91 -5.14 19.38
N GLN A 41 23.56 -6.30 19.35
CA GLN A 41 23.07 -7.45 18.59
C GLN A 41 21.70 -7.92 19.09
N LYS A 42 21.46 -7.89 20.40
CA LYS A 42 20.16 -8.24 21.00
C LYS A 42 19.09 -7.18 20.71
N CYS A 43 19.48 -5.91 20.60
CA CYS A 43 18.57 -4.83 20.22
C CYS A 43 18.19 -4.93 18.73
N LEU A 44 19.20 -5.11 17.86
CA LEU A 44 19.02 -5.26 16.41
C LEU A 44 18.17 -6.48 16.05
N SER A 45 18.35 -7.61 16.73
CA SER A 45 17.54 -8.80 16.49
C SER A 45 16.07 -8.56 16.83
N GLN A 46 15.78 -7.87 17.93
CA GLN A 46 14.41 -7.51 18.32
C GLN A 46 13.77 -6.52 17.34
N ILE A 47 14.52 -5.51 16.89
CA ILE A 47 14.03 -4.54 15.90
C ILE A 47 13.69 -5.25 14.59
N GLN A 48 14.56 -6.14 14.10
CA GLN A 48 14.30 -6.90 12.87
C GLN A 48 13.09 -7.83 12.99
N GLU A 49 12.86 -8.43 14.16
CA GLU A 49 11.67 -9.25 14.39
C GLU A 49 10.39 -8.41 14.39
N ILE A 50 10.41 -7.24 15.03
CA ILE A 50 9.26 -6.30 15.05
C ILE A 50 9.00 -5.77 13.64
N GLU A 51 10.03 -5.37 12.91
CA GLU A 51 9.92 -4.89 11.53
C GLU A 51 9.35 -5.96 10.61
N LYS A 52 9.84 -7.20 10.69
CA LYS A 52 9.27 -8.33 9.93
C LYS A 52 7.81 -8.59 10.27
N LYS A 53 7.42 -8.50 11.55
CA LYS A 53 6.02 -8.66 11.97
C LYS A 53 5.14 -7.54 11.43
N ASN A 54 5.60 -6.29 11.50
CA ASN A 54 4.89 -5.14 10.95
C ASN A 54 4.75 -5.22 9.43
N LEU A 55 5.81 -5.59 8.71
CA LEU A 55 5.77 -5.80 7.26
C LEU A 55 4.80 -6.91 6.88
N LYS A 56 4.80 -8.05 7.60
CA LYS A 56 3.83 -9.13 7.37
C LYS A 56 2.39 -8.67 7.62
N ALA A 57 2.13 -7.96 8.72
CA ALA A 57 0.81 -7.42 9.02
C ALA A 57 0.35 -6.40 7.96
N LEU A 58 1.27 -5.56 7.47
CA LEU A 58 0.99 -4.60 6.41
C LEU A 58 0.68 -5.30 5.08
N THR A 59 1.45 -6.32 4.70
CA THR A 59 1.18 -7.12 3.51
C THR A 59 -0.14 -7.90 3.61
N GLU A 60 -0.46 -8.46 4.78
CA GLU A 60 -1.73 -9.18 4.99
C GLU A 60 -2.93 -8.23 4.87
N LYS A 61 -2.84 -7.03 5.46
CA LYS A 61 -3.85 -5.99 5.29
C LYS A 61 -3.96 -5.52 3.84
N GLN A 62 -2.83 -5.29 3.17
CA GLN A 62 -2.84 -4.90 1.76
C GLN A 62 -3.44 -5.99 0.87
N ASN A 63 -3.17 -7.26 1.15
CA ASN A 63 -3.76 -8.39 0.44
C ASN A 63 -5.28 -8.48 0.67
N GLN A 64 -5.75 -8.26 1.89
CA GLN A 64 -7.18 -8.18 2.19
C GLN A 64 -7.85 -7.03 1.43
N PHE A 65 -7.24 -5.84 1.40
CA PHE A 65 -7.76 -4.72 0.62
C PHE A 65 -7.72 -4.99 -0.88
N ASN A 66 -6.66 -5.58 -1.41
CA ASN A 66 -6.56 -5.93 -2.82
C ASN A 66 -7.61 -6.97 -3.24
N GLN A 67 -7.92 -7.95 -2.39
CA GLN A 67 -9.01 -8.90 -2.64
C GLN A 67 -10.37 -8.21 -2.66
N VAL A 68 -10.66 -7.37 -1.67
CA VAL A 68 -11.92 -6.62 -1.62
C VAL A 68 -12.06 -5.66 -2.81
N SER A 69 -10.96 -5.01 -3.23
CA SER A 69 -10.96 -4.15 -4.43
C SER A 69 -11.19 -4.95 -5.71
N ALA A 70 -10.55 -6.11 -5.86
CA ALA A 70 -10.75 -6.98 -7.02
C ALA A 70 -12.19 -7.52 -7.10
N ASP A 71 -12.79 -7.87 -5.95
CA ASP A 71 -14.18 -8.31 -5.89
C ASP A 71 -15.16 -7.16 -6.15
N TYR A 72 -14.85 -5.94 -5.68
CA TYR A 72 -15.65 -4.74 -5.98
C TYR A 72 -15.58 -4.36 -7.47
N GLU A 73 -14.42 -4.48 -8.11
CA GLU A 73 -14.27 -4.24 -9.55
C GLU A 73 -15.02 -5.28 -10.40
N LYS A 74 -15.05 -6.56 -9.98
CA LYS A 74 -15.87 -7.60 -10.61
C LYS A 74 -17.37 -7.33 -10.46
N LEU A 75 -17.84 -7.02 -9.25
CA LEU A 75 -19.25 -6.71 -9.04
C LEU A 75 -19.68 -5.45 -9.82
N ARG A 76 -18.81 -4.44 -9.92
CA ARG A 76 -19.05 -3.24 -10.72
C ARG A 76 -19.08 -3.53 -12.22
N SER A 77 -18.21 -4.41 -12.73
CA SER A 77 -18.21 -4.76 -14.16
C SER A 77 -19.46 -5.57 -14.55
N GLU A 78 -19.96 -6.44 -13.65
CA GLU A 78 -21.23 -7.14 -13.81
C GLU A 78 -22.45 -6.20 -13.75
N GLN A 79 -22.41 -5.18 -12.90
CA GLN A 79 -23.47 -4.17 -12.85
C GLN A 79 -23.45 -3.25 -14.07
N ASN A 80 -22.27 -2.82 -14.53
CA ASN A 80 -22.14 -1.99 -15.73
C ASN A 80 -22.64 -2.72 -16.99
N THR A 81 -22.34 -4.00 -17.14
CA THR A 81 -22.85 -4.81 -18.28
C THR A 81 -24.37 -4.97 -18.26
N LYS A 82 -24.98 -5.10 -17.07
CA LYS A 82 -26.45 -5.11 -16.93
C LYS A 82 -27.07 -3.75 -17.28
N VAL A 83 -26.49 -2.65 -16.82
CA VAL A 83 -26.99 -1.29 -17.13
C VAL A 83 -26.83 -0.97 -18.62
N GLU A 84 -25.73 -1.35 -19.25
CA GLU A 84 -25.54 -1.19 -20.70
C GLU A 84 -26.55 -2.02 -21.51
N THR A 85 -26.85 -3.25 -21.09
CA THR A 85 -27.85 -4.09 -21.75
C THR A 85 -29.25 -3.51 -21.61
N VAL A 86 -29.65 -3.10 -20.41
CA VAL A 86 -30.96 -2.48 -20.16
C VAL A 86 -31.10 -1.17 -20.92
N THR A 87 -30.11 -0.29 -20.89
CA THR A 87 -30.18 0.98 -21.62
C THR A 87 -30.19 0.78 -23.13
N ARG A 88 -29.47 -0.21 -23.66
CA ARG A 88 -29.49 -0.58 -25.09
C ARG A 88 -30.82 -1.20 -25.50
N GLU A 89 -31.41 -2.06 -24.68
CA GLU A 89 -32.73 -2.63 -24.93
C GLU A 89 -33.83 -1.57 -24.84
N VAL A 90 -33.80 -0.69 -23.81
CA VAL A 90 -34.76 0.42 -23.70
C VAL A 90 -34.62 1.39 -24.88
N GLN A 91 -33.41 1.79 -25.27
CA GLN A 91 -33.22 2.65 -26.44
C GLN A 91 -33.72 1.98 -27.73
N LYS A 92 -33.49 0.67 -27.90
CA LYS A 92 -33.91 -0.08 -29.09
C LYS A 92 -35.42 -0.40 -29.10
N ILE A 93 -36.06 -0.54 -27.95
CA ILE A 93 -37.51 -0.77 -27.83
C ILE A 93 -38.29 0.55 -27.93
N VAL A 94 -37.69 1.70 -27.62
CA VAL A 94 -38.36 3.02 -27.64
C VAL A 94 -38.07 3.84 -28.91
N GLU A 95 -37.19 3.38 -29.82
CA GLU A 95 -36.80 4.12 -31.04
C GLU A 95 -37.98 4.47 -31.97
N ARG A 96 -39.11 3.77 -31.83
CA ARG A 96 -40.41 4.25 -32.30
C ARG A 96 -41.40 4.08 -31.15
N PRO A 97 -41.94 5.14 -30.53
CA PRO A 97 -43.11 4.97 -29.69
C PRO A 97 -44.21 4.37 -30.59
N ILE A 98 -44.50 3.09 -30.40
CA ILE A 98 -45.71 2.49 -30.95
C ILE A 98 -46.82 3.19 -30.19
N PHE A 99 -47.46 4.17 -30.82
CA PHE A 99 -48.76 4.64 -30.40
C PHE A 99 -49.72 3.46 -30.58
N LEU A 100 -49.79 2.61 -29.56
CA LEU A 100 -50.84 1.62 -29.46
C LEU A 100 -52.13 2.44 -29.29
N ASN A 101 -53.03 2.38 -30.27
CA ASN A 101 -54.31 3.09 -30.30
C ASN A 101 -55.29 2.56 -29.22
N SER A 102 -54.78 2.17 -28.07
CA SER A 102 -55.53 1.63 -26.93
C SER A 102 -56.02 2.73 -26.00
N CYS A 103 -55.59 3.99 -26.20
CA CYS A 103 -55.94 5.12 -25.34
C CYS A 103 -56.51 6.33 -26.11
N ILE A 104 -56.84 6.19 -27.41
CA ILE A 104 -57.57 7.21 -28.16
C ILE A 104 -58.90 6.58 -28.55
N ASP A 105 -59.95 6.95 -27.83
CA ASP A 105 -61.33 6.64 -28.19
C ASP A 105 -61.80 7.55 -29.33
N ASP A 106 -62.96 7.24 -29.91
CA ASP A 106 -63.51 8.00 -31.03
C ASP A 106 -63.70 9.50 -30.68
N ASP A 107 -63.92 9.81 -29.39
CA ASP A 107 -64.00 11.18 -28.87
C ASP A 107 -62.65 11.92 -28.89
N GLY A 108 -61.54 11.23 -28.62
CA GLY A 108 -60.19 11.78 -28.73
C GLY A 108 -59.80 12.16 -30.17
N VAL A 109 -60.22 11.36 -31.16
CA VAL A 109 -59.98 11.65 -32.59
C VAL A 109 -60.79 12.88 -33.03
N TYR A 110 -62.03 13.01 -32.56
CA TYR A 110 -62.89 14.15 -32.88
C TYR A 110 -62.29 15.48 -32.39
N GLN A 111 -61.77 15.52 -31.16
CA GLN A 111 -61.15 16.72 -30.61
C GLN A 111 -59.91 17.16 -31.40
N ILE A 112 -59.07 16.21 -31.83
CA ILE A 112 -57.90 16.52 -32.65
C ILE A 112 -58.32 17.10 -34.01
N ASN A 113 -59.33 16.53 -34.66
CA ASN A 113 -59.82 17.05 -35.94
C ASN A 113 -60.41 18.46 -35.78
N SER A 114 -61.16 18.73 -34.71
CA SER A 114 -61.70 20.06 -34.43
C SER A 114 -60.60 21.12 -34.20
N LEU A 115 -59.51 20.75 -33.52
CA LEU A 115 -58.38 21.64 -33.28
C LEU A 115 -57.56 21.90 -34.56
N ILE A 116 -57.46 20.91 -35.44
CA ILE A 116 -56.81 21.06 -36.75
C ILE A 116 -57.64 21.96 -37.66
N GLU A 117 -58.97 21.82 -37.68
CA GLU A 117 -59.85 22.71 -38.43
C GLU A 117 -59.81 24.15 -37.89
N ALA A 118 -59.84 24.33 -36.57
CA ALA A 118 -59.72 25.65 -35.95
C ALA A 118 -58.39 26.35 -36.30
N LYS A 119 -57.28 25.60 -36.37
CA LYS A 119 -55.98 26.13 -36.80
C LYS A 119 -55.91 26.45 -38.30
N ARG A 120 -56.65 25.74 -39.14
CA ARG A 120 -56.73 26.05 -40.58
C ARG A 120 -57.62 27.27 -40.87
N ALA A 121 -58.53 27.59 -39.97
CA ALA A 121 -59.42 28.73 -40.07
C ALA A 121 -58.85 30.05 -39.46
N SER A 122 -57.66 29.98 -38.83
CA SER A 122 -56.87 31.13 -38.36
C SER A 122 -55.77 31.49 -39.34
#